data_AF-A0A969S525-F1
#
_entry.id   AF-A0A969S525-F1
#
_cell.length_a   1.000
_cell.length_b   1.000
_cell.length_c   1.000
_cell.angle_alpha   90.00
_cell.angle_beta   90.00
_cell.angle_gamma   90.00
#
_symmetry.space_group_name_H-M   'P 1'
#
loop_
_entity.id
_entity.type
_entity.pdbx_description
1 polymer ?
#
loop_
_entity_poly.entity_id
_entity_poly.type
_entity_poly.pdbx_seq_one_letter_code
_entity_poly.pdbx_strand_id
1 'polypeptide(L)'
;MEVSQFQSPLQLPSPGSEAARSRVRILVVSQRQVPQKDWVANAVPFEFEDWIVALDQAQVVAPRPRRSKLRDLRAIWMALGSASNRVSPTADTQFEDLQAVRSPLRSHGQSLKNRFKNRFKNHFKNHFKNLLKTLLWATPISHWIAPQFEPIAADVLAEEYDLLYCIFSEPWEVFSLRSLPDWRKRCKFAVCHFVELWPKELDDLALLKQEYAQFDKFYSNTFFTTSEITEITGISCQYLPLTVDAIKFCPYPNPPERSIDVTYIGRRSNATHDALLNLAQTRNFFYLYDTAKQFRTANHAEHRALLAMQLKRSRYFFANCSKLDDSCSQGRMPEFGWRFFEGLASGTIVLGKTPDTEIFRQCFDWPNAVISLPFDLPNIAEILTDLDQRAERLEQARYDSILNALQRYDWLYIWSQILSDFDLATTEKMQQRQCEIDALVERVKAERAKAGDRDRLAHKTSHTCGDEPPFIRLLDPS
;
A
#
# COMPACT_ATOMS: atom_id res chain seq x y z
N MET A 1 1.27 -11.16 -21.71
CA MET A 1 2.51 -10.48 -21.27
C MET A 1 3.28 -11.48 -20.44
N GLU A 2 4.50 -11.83 -20.83
CA GLU A 2 5.36 -12.71 -20.04
C GLU A 2 5.70 -12.01 -18.72
N VAL A 3 5.30 -12.63 -17.60
CA VAL A 3 5.55 -12.17 -16.22
C VAL A 3 7.00 -12.53 -15.82
N SER A 4 7.96 -12.09 -16.62
CA SER A 4 9.41 -12.37 -16.46
C SER A 4 10.14 -11.28 -15.65
N GLN A 5 9.42 -10.30 -15.11
CA GLN A 5 10.03 -9.11 -14.48
C GLN A 5 10.36 -9.25 -12.99
N PHE A 6 10.03 -10.36 -12.34
CA PHE A 6 10.52 -10.66 -11.00
C PHE A 6 11.92 -11.27 -11.09
N GLN A 7 12.93 -10.42 -11.23
CA GLN A 7 14.31 -10.86 -11.12
C GLN A 7 14.56 -11.42 -9.70
N SER A 8 15.42 -12.44 -9.63
CA SER A 8 16.11 -12.88 -8.41
C SER A 8 16.64 -11.68 -7.60
N PRO A 9 16.91 -11.80 -6.28
CA PRO A 9 17.33 -10.68 -5.43
C PRO A 9 18.31 -9.78 -6.18
N LEU A 10 17.88 -8.54 -6.45
CA LEU A 10 18.57 -7.56 -7.27
C LEU A 10 19.99 -7.40 -6.72
N GLN A 11 20.95 -8.09 -7.35
CA GLN A 11 22.36 -7.84 -7.09
C GLN A 11 22.63 -6.43 -7.59
N LEU A 12 23.03 -5.54 -6.68
CA LEU A 12 23.42 -4.19 -7.07
C LEU A 12 24.50 -4.29 -8.15
N PRO A 13 24.40 -3.49 -9.23
CA PRO A 13 25.40 -3.49 -10.28
C PRO A 13 26.80 -3.22 -9.69
N SER A 14 27.78 -4.02 -10.10
CA SER A 14 29.18 -3.85 -9.67
C SER A 14 29.66 -2.42 -9.90
N PRO A 15 30.45 -1.83 -8.98
CA PRO A 15 30.93 -0.47 -9.14
C PRO A 15 31.81 -0.37 -10.39
N GLY A 16 31.25 0.17 -11.48
CA GLY A 16 32.00 0.58 -12.66
C GLY A 16 33.02 1.67 -12.30
N SER A 17 34.15 1.66 -13.02
CA SER A 17 35.38 2.43 -12.79
C SER A 17 35.20 3.84 -12.21
N GLU A 18 36.06 4.15 -11.23
CA GLU A 18 36.19 5.31 -10.34
C GLU A 18 36.53 6.65 -11.04
N ALA A 19 36.01 6.91 -12.23
CA ALA A 19 36.18 8.18 -12.94
C ALA A 19 34.98 9.10 -12.68
N ALA A 20 35.18 10.12 -11.83
CA ALA A 20 34.38 11.33 -11.69
C ALA A 20 32.87 11.18 -11.99
N ARG A 21 32.16 10.36 -11.20
CA ARG A 21 30.69 10.34 -11.26
C ARG A 21 30.17 11.70 -10.80
N SER A 22 29.69 12.50 -11.75
CA SER A 22 28.88 13.67 -11.43
C SER A 22 27.78 13.25 -10.47
N ARG A 23 27.68 13.95 -9.35
CA ARG A 23 26.76 13.62 -8.26
C ARG A 23 25.33 13.69 -8.79
N VAL A 24 24.61 12.56 -8.78
CA VAL A 24 23.22 12.47 -9.28
C VAL A 24 22.33 13.38 -8.44
N ARG A 25 21.57 14.25 -9.12
CA ARG A 25 20.69 15.23 -8.51
C ARG A 25 19.24 14.93 -8.77
N ILE A 26 18.45 14.92 -7.71
CA ILE A 26 17.09 14.41 -7.75
C ILE A 26 16.14 15.47 -7.23
N LEU A 27 15.06 15.72 -7.95
CA LEU A 27 13.97 16.58 -7.51
C LEU A 27 12.74 15.72 -7.23
N VAL A 28 12.29 15.68 -5.98
CA VAL A 28 11.12 14.90 -5.57
C VAL A 28 9.94 15.83 -5.38
N VAL A 29 8.82 15.56 -6.08
CA VAL A 29 7.57 16.32 -5.92
C VAL A 29 6.64 15.58 -4.97
N SER A 30 6.55 16.11 -3.76
CA SER A 30 5.79 15.54 -2.65
C SER A 30 4.38 16.11 -2.53
N GLN A 31 3.39 15.24 -2.33
CA GLN A 31 1.99 15.65 -2.14
C GLN A 31 1.64 15.97 -0.67
N ARG A 32 2.61 16.04 0.25
CA ARG A 32 2.38 16.24 1.70
C ARG A 32 1.61 17.50 2.08
N GLN A 33 1.68 18.54 1.25
CA GLN A 33 0.99 19.81 1.50
C GLN A 33 -0.32 19.93 0.72
N VAL A 34 -0.67 18.90 -0.05
CA VAL A 34 -1.92 18.80 -0.80
C VAL A 34 -2.96 18.12 0.09
N PRO A 35 -4.13 18.75 0.34
CA PRO A 35 -5.18 18.14 1.14
C PRO A 35 -5.66 16.83 0.52
N GLN A 36 -5.18 15.71 1.05
CA GLN A 36 -5.65 14.37 0.68
C GLN A 36 -6.73 13.89 1.64
N LYS A 37 -7.53 12.92 1.19
CA LYS A 37 -8.64 12.36 1.97
C LYS A 37 -8.20 11.39 3.06
N ASP A 38 -7.15 10.61 2.80
CA ASP A 38 -6.73 9.49 3.65
C ASP A 38 -5.22 9.51 3.87
N TRP A 39 -4.75 10.25 4.89
CA TRP A 39 -3.32 10.49 5.13
C TRP A 39 -2.58 9.25 5.64
N VAL A 40 -3.28 8.27 6.21
CA VAL A 40 -2.65 7.05 6.75
C VAL A 40 -2.08 6.17 5.65
N ALA A 41 -2.80 5.95 4.54
CA ALA A 41 -2.28 5.19 3.41
C ALA A 41 -1.09 5.90 2.75
N ASN A 42 -1.14 7.24 2.71
CA ASN A 42 -0.08 8.07 2.13
C ASN A 42 1.16 8.24 3.02
N ALA A 43 1.12 7.77 4.28
CA ALA A 43 2.29 7.79 5.16
C ALA A 43 3.45 6.94 4.61
N VAL A 44 3.15 5.88 3.85
CA VAL A 44 4.18 5.01 3.26
C VAL A 44 4.88 5.65 2.07
N PRO A 45 4.18 6.23 1.07
CA PRO A 45 4.80 7.09 0.06
C PRO A 45 5.68 8.19 0.66
N PHE A 46 5.23 8.86 1.71
CA PHE A 46 6.04 9.88 2.40
C PHE A 46 7.27 9.30 3.10
N GLU A 47 7.17 8.11 3.68
CA GLU A 47 8.36 7.41 4.18
C GLU A 47 9.37 7.14 3.07
N PHE A 48 8.92 6.75 1.88
CA PHE A 48 9.81 6.52 0.74
C PHE A 48 10.46 7.82 0.23
N GLU A 49 9.72 8.92 0.14
CA GLU A 49 10.30 10.24 -0.18
C GLU A 49 11.39 10.65 0.82
N ASP A 50 11.14 10.50 2.13
CA ASP A 50 12.13 10.82 3.17
C ASP A 50 13.37 9.92 3.04
N TRP A 51 13.15 8.66 2.69
CA TRP A 51 14.22 7.69 2.46
C TRP A 51 15.10 8.10 1.26
N ILE A 52 14.51 8.55 0.15
CA ILE A 52 15.24 9.08 -1.02
C ILE A 52 16.11 10.28 -0.61
N VAL A 53 15.55 11.22 0.17
CA VAL A 53 16.29 12.40 0.66
C VAL A 53 17.41 12.05 1.60
N ALA A 54 17.23 11.02 2.43
CA ALA A 54 18.25 10.60 3.37
C ALA A 54 19.48 10.04 2.64
N LEU A 55 19.28 9.33 1.52
CA LEU A 55 20.34 8.61 0.82
C LEU A 55 20.93 9.35 -0.38
N ASP A 56 20.15 10.17 -1.07
CA ASP A 56 20.62 10.90 -2.23
C ASP A 56 20.71 12.40 -2.00
N GLN A 57 21.31 13.09 -2.97
CA GLN A 57 21.10 14.53 -3.12
C GLN A 57 19.72 14.79 -3.72
N ALA A 58 18.69 14.50 -2.94
CA ALA A 58 17.33 14.82 -3.33
C ALA A 58 16.88 16.11 -2.66
N GLN A 59 16.33 17.01 -3.47
CA GLN A 59 15.56 18.14 -2.99
C GLN A 59 14.09 17.77 -3.05
N VAL A 60 13.36 18.00 -1.95
CA VAL A 60 11.90 17.82 -1.93
C VAL A 60 11.22 19.15 -2.10
N VAL A 61 10.24 19.17 -2.99
CA VAL A 61 9.29 20.26 -3.14
C VAL A 61 7.90 19.76 -2.82
N ALA A 62 7.17 20.52 -2.01
CA ALA A 62 5.82 20.17 -1.61
C ALA A 62 4.85 21.30 -2.02
N PRO A 63 4.18 21.19 -3.19
CA PRO A 63 3.28 22.22 -3.68
C PRO A 63 2.15 22.55 -2.71
N ARG A 64 1.92 23.85 -2.49
CA ARG A 64 0.82 24.35 -1.64
C ARG A 64 -0.38 24.73 -2.48
N PRO A 65 -1.58 24.20 -2.23
CA PRO A 65 -2.76 24.68 -2.91
C PRO A 65 -3.05 26.13 -2.51
N ARG A 66 -3.26 27.02 -3.49
CA ARG A 66 -3.72 28.39 -3.23
C ARG A 66 -5.06 28.35 -2.51
N ARG A 67 -5.14 29.09 -1.40
CA ARG A 67 -6.42 29.36 -0.71
C ARG A 67 -7.30 30.23 -1.59
N SER A 68 -8.26 29.66 -2.29
CA SER A 68 -9.28 30.43 -3.01
C SER A 68 -10.50 30.70 -2.12
N LYS A 69 -11.13 31.88 -2.27
CA LYS A 69 -12.42 32.22 -1.62
C LYS A 69 -13.59 31.36 -2.14
N LEU A 70 -13.42 30.65 -3.26
CA LEU A 70 -14.39 29.73 -3.88
C LEU A 70 -14.42 28.33 -3.23
N ARG A 71 -14.20 28.28 -1.92
CA ARG A 71 -14.09 27.03 -1.16
C ARG A 71 -15.36 26.16 -1.27
N ASP A 72 -16.51 26.80 -1.49
CA ASP A 72 -17.82 26.15 -1.60
C ASP A 72 -18.08 25.46 -2.95
N LEU A 73 -17.72 26.08 -4.08
CA LEU A 73 -17.81 25.40 -5.40
C LEU A 73 -16.82 24.24 -5.49
N ARG A 74 -15.66 24.36 -4.84
CA ARG A 74 -14.62 23.32 -4.77
C ARG A 74 -15.03 22.17 -3.85
N ALA A 75 -15.72 22.44 -2.75
CA ALA A 75 -16.34 21.42 -1.90
C ALA A 75 -17.49 20.70 -2.61
N ILE A 76 -18.33 21.42 -3.38
CA ILE A 76 -19.37 20.84 -4.24
C ILE A 76 -18.74 19.99 -5.36
N TRP A 77 -17.63 20.43 -5.96
CA TRP A 77 -16.94 19.72 -7.03
C TRP A 77 -16.19 18.47 -6.54
N MET A 78 -15.45 18.57 -5.43
CA MET A 78 -14.87 17.40 -4.75
C MET A 78 -15.97 16.46 -4.26
N ALA A 79 -17.11 16.97 -3.77
CA ALA A 79 -18.28 16.15 -3.45
C ALA A 79 -18.90 15.52 -4.69
N LEU A 80 -18.88 16.12 -5.88
CA LEU A 80 -19.41 15.51 -7.10
C LEU A 80 -18.48 14.46 -7.72
N GLY A 81 -17.16 14.68 -7.64
CA GLY A 81 -16.12 13.72 -8.03
C GLY A 81 -16.00 12.55 -7.05
N SER A 82 -16.42 12.71 -5.79
CA SER A 82 -16.29 11.68 -4.76
C SER A 82 -17.56 11.16 -4.09
N ALA A 83 -18.71 11.78 -4.32
CA ALA A 83 -20.03 11.18 -4.06
C ALA A 83 -20.35 10.04 -5.03
N SER A 84 -19.36 9.56 -5.79
CA SER A 84 -19.33 8.22 -6.38
C SER A 84 -19.17 7.11 -5.33
N ASN A 85 -18.77 7.40 -4.09
CA ASN A 85 -18.36 6.36 -3.12
C ASN A 85 -19.25 6.22 -1.86
N ARG A 86 -20.47 6.78 -1.83
CA ARG A 86 -21.44 6.46 -0.74
C ARG A 86 -22.84 6.26 -1.28
N VAL A 87 -23.15 5.01 -1.60
CA VAL A 87 -24.45 4.44 -1.23
C VAL A 87 -24.13 3.33 -0.24
N SER A 88 -24.04 3.66 1.05
CA SER A 88 -24.21 2.64 2.09
C SER A 88 -25.70 2.26 2.10
N PRO A 89 -26.07 0.96 2.18
CA PRO A 89 -27.48 0.55 2.17
C PRO A 89 -28.26 0.91 3.45
N THR A 90 -27.70 1.69 4.38
CA THR A 90 -28.27 1.90 5.72
C THR A 90 -29.22 3.09 5.81
N ALA A 91 -29.63 3.70 4.70
CA ALA A 91 -30.61 4.79 4.69
C ALA A 91 -32.06 4.34 4.42
N ASP A 92 -32.32 3.03 4.26
CA ASP A 92 -33.68 2.49 4.10
C ASP A 92 -34.33 2.06 5.43
N THR A 93 -33.63 2.12 6.57
CA THR A 93 -34.17 1.65 7.88
C THR A 93 -34.75 2.76 8.78
N GLN A 94 -35.08 3.94 8.26
CA GLN A 94 -35.77 4.99 9.04
C GLN A 94 -37.08 5.48 8.44
N PHE A 95 -37.68 4.74 7.50
CA PHE A 95 -39.01 5.06 6.94
C PHE A 95 -40.04 3.92 7.05
N GLU A 96 -39.80 2.90 7.90
CA GLU A 96 -40.72 1.78 8.11
C GLU A 96 -41.48 1.78 9.44
N ASP A 97 -41.35 2.81 10.29
CA ASP A 97 -42.08 2.86 11.57
C ASP A 97 -43.42 3.61 11.56
N LEU A 98 -43.97 3.93 10.38
CA LEU A 98 -45.31 4.56 10.27
C LEU A 98 -46.21 3.99 9.16
N GLN A 99 -46.08 2.71 8.83
CA GLN A 99 -47.08 2.01 8.01
C GLN A 99 -47.50 0.66 8.59
N ALA A 100 -47.91 0.67 9.86
CA ALA A 100 -48.81 -0.36 10.35
C ALA A 100 -50.22 -0.11 9.77
N VAL A 101 -50.83 -1.18 9.24
CA VAL A 101 -52.22 -1.31 8.77
C VAL A 101 -52.51 -0.84 7.33
N ARG A 102 -52.30 -1.74 6.35
CA ARG A 102 -53.31 -2.17 5.34
C ARG A 102 -52.79 -3.20 4.32
N SER A 103 -53.42 -4.39 4.34
CA SER A 103 -53.60 -5.44 3.29
C SER A 103 -52.44 -5.90 2.39
N PRO A 104 -52.18 -7.22 2.27
CA PRO A 104 -51.24 -7.76 1.30
C PRO A 104 -51.97 -8.08 -0.02
N LEU A 105 -51.59 -7.44 -1.12
CA LEU A 105 -51.73 -7.91 -2.52
C LEU A 105 -51.27 -6.79 -3.48
N ARG A 106 -49.96 -6.50 -3.53
CA ARG A 106 -49.31 -5.71 -4.62
C ARG A 106 -47.78 -5.63 -4.55
N SER A 107 -47.06 -6.64 -4.04
CA SER A 107 -45.60 -6.50 -3.78
C SER A 107 -44.66 -6.89 -4.93
N HIS A 108 -45.12 -7.51 -6.03
CA HIS A 108 -44.20 -7.93 -7.12
C HIS A 108 -43.95 -6.87 -8.20
N GLY A 109 -44.84 -5.88 -8.37
CA GLY A 109 -44.71 -4.85 -9.41
C GLY A 109 -43.89 -3.62 -9.01
N GLN A 110 -43.83 -3.30 -7.71
CA GLN A 110 -43.14 -2.10 -7.20
C GLN A 110 -41.63 -2.29 -7.04
N SER A 111 -41.16 -3.50 -6.71
CA SER A 111 -39.73 -3.83 -6.61
C SER A 111 -39.01 -3.72 -7.97
N LEU A 112 -39.63 -4.20 -9.05
CA LEU A 112 -39.11 -4.08 -10.41
C LEU A 112 -39.08 -2.63 -10.92
N LYS A 113 -40.13 -1.84 -10.65
CA LYS A 113 -40.17 -0.41 -10.99
C LYS A 113 -39.11 0.40 -10.24
N ASN A 114 -38.88 0.11 -8.96
CA ASN A 114 -37.85 0.80 -8.16
C ASN A 114 -36.44 0.41 -8.61
N ARG A 115 -36.18 -0.88 -8.90
CA ARG A 115 -34.90 -1.32 -9.48
C ARG A 115 -34.63 -0.68 -10.84
N PHE A 116 -35.63 -0.61 -11.72
CA PHE A 116 -35.50 0.00 -13.04
C PHE A 116 -35.28 1.52 -12.95
N LYS A 117 -36.04 2.22 -12.09
CA LYS A 117 -35.91 3.67 -11.86
C LYS A 117 -34.55 4.02 -11.26
N ASN A 118 -34.03 3.22 -10.32
CA ASN A 118 -32.69 3.41 -9.75
C ASN A 118 -31.58 3.12 -10.76
N ARG A 119 -31.71 2.07 -11.59
CA ARG A 119 -30.75 1.78 -12.67
C ARG A 119 -30.72 2.89 -13.72
N PHE A 120 -31.88 3.37 -14.16
CA PHE A 120 -31.98 4.45 -15.14
C PHE A 120 -31.47 5.79 -14.58
N LYS A 121 -31.81 6.12 -13.34
CA LYS A 121 -31.33 7.34 -12.67
C LYS A 121 -29.81 7.29 -12.46
N ASN A 122 -29.25 6.15 -12.09
CA ASN A 122 -27.80 5.98 -11.94
C ASN A 122 -27.08 6.02 -13.29
N HIS A 123 -27.65 5.40 -14.34
CA HIS A 123 -27.08 5.42 -15.68
C HIS A 123 -27.10 6.84 -16.28
N PHE A 124 -28.23 7.55 -16.20
CA PHE A 124 -28.34 8.93 -16.67
C PHE A 124 -27.43 9.89 -15.87
N LYS A 125 -27.35 9.73 -14.54
CA LYS A 125 -26.46 10.52 -13.69
C LYS A 125 -24.99 10.28 -14.03
N ASN A 126 -24.60 9.03 -14.30
CA ASN A 126 -23.23 8.70 -14.71
C ASN A 126 -22.93 9.22 -16.12
N HIS A 127 -23.86 9.09 -17.06
CA HIS A 127 -23.68 9.57 -18.43
C HIS A 127 -23.63 11.11 -18.51
N PHE A 128 -24.49 11.82 -17.77
CA PHE A 128 -24.46 13.27 -17.66
C PHE A 128 -23.19 13.76 -16.94
N LYS A 129 -22.74 13.05 -15.90
CA LYS A 129 -21.47 13.35 -15.22
C LYS A 129 -20.27 13.14 -16.15
N ASN A 130 -20.22 12.05 -16.90
CA ASN A 130 -19.14 11.78 -17.84
C ASN A 130 -19.16 12.83 -18.96
N LEU A 131 -20.33 13.19 -19.48
CA LEU A 131 -20.46 14.28 -20.46
C LEU A 131 -19.98 15.63 -19.89
N LEU A 132 -20.35 15.97 -18.66
CA LEU A 132 -19.91 17.19 -17.99
C LEU A 132 -18.41 17.18 -17.69
N LYS A 133 -17.86 16.04 -17.26
CA LYS A 133 -16.41 15.82 -17.12
C LYS A 133 -15.72 16.07 -18.47
N THR A 134 -16.12 15.37 -19.52
CA THR A 134 -15.53 15.52 -20.86
C THR A 134 -15.60 16.97 -21.35
N LEU A 135 -16.74 17.66 -21.20
CA LEU A 135 -16.89 19.06 -21.61
C LEU A 135 -16.02 20.03 -20.79
N LEU A 136 -15.86 19.80 -19.49
CA LEU A 136 -15.04 20.63 -18.61
C LEU A 136 -13.54 20.38 -18.76
N TRP A 137 -13.13 19.15 -19.09
CA TRP A 137 -11.72 18.77 -19.26
C TRP A 137 -11.22 18.98 -20.70
N ALA A 138 -12.08 18.88 -21.72
CA ALA A 138 -11.71 19.07 -23.13
C ALA A 138 -11.64 20.54 -23.59
N THR A 139 -11.90 21.51 -22.71
CA THR A 139 -11.90 22.95 -23.05
C THR A 139 -10.85 23.73 -22.25
N PRO A 140 -10.45 24.95 -22.70
CA PRO A 140 -9.57 25.85 -21.94
C PRO A 140 -10.09 26.21 -20.54
N ILE A 141 -11.35 25.88 -20.22
CA ILE A 141 -11.99 26.06 -18.92
C ILE A 141 -11.33 25.16 -17.87
N SER A 142 -10.78 23.99 -18.25
CA SER A 142 -10.02 23.11 -17.35
C SER A 142 -8.91 23.87 -16.60
N HIS A 143 -8.28 24.84 -17.28
CA HIS A 143 -7.24 25.70 -16.71
C HIS A 143 -7.76 26.62 -15.59
N TRP A 144 -9.03 27.02 -15.65
CA TRP A 144 -9.69 27.88 -14.67
C TRP A 144 -10.24 27.09 -13.47
N ILE A 145 -10.56 25.81 -13.65
CA ILE A 145 -11.13 24.95 -12.60
C ILE A 145 -10.10 24.02 -11.95
N ALA A 146 -8.94 23.80 -12.59
CA ALA A 146 -7.86 22.98 -12.04
C ALA A 146 -7.39 23.53 -10.68
N PRO A 147 -6.97 22.65 -9.75
CA PRO A 147 -6.37 23.08 -8.50
C PRO A 147 -5.23 24.07 -8.76
N GLN A 148 -5.38 25.28 -8.25
CA GLN A 148 -4.35 26.31 -8.30
C GLN A 148 -3.36 26.05 -7.16
N PHE A 149 -2.07 26.09 -7.47
CA PHE A 149 -0.98 25.94 -6.51
C PHE A 149 -0.18 27.24 -6.40
N GLU A 150 0.38 27.48 -5.23
CA GLU A 150 1.34 28.56 -5.00
C GLU A 150 2.60 28.23 -5.80
N PRO A 151 3.12 29.15 -6.62
CA PRO A 151 4.40 28.95 -7.28
C PRO A 151 5.47 28.68 -6.24
N ILE A 152 6.28 27.65 -6.48
CA ILE A 152 7.47 27.39 -5.71
C ILE A 152 8.53 28.40 -6.14
N ALA A 153 9.35 28.84 -5.18
CA ALA A 153 10.34 29.87 -5.42
C ALA A 153 11.32 29.44 -6.53
N ALA A 154 11.68 30.39 -7.40
CA ALA A 154 12.46 30.12 -8.62
C ALA A 154 13.88 29.62 -8.32
N ASP A 155 14.40 29.90 -7.12
CA ASP A 155 15.68 29.42 -6.62
C ASP A 155 15.73 27.89 -6.50
N VAL A 156 14.60 27.24 -6.22
CA VAL A 156 14.50 25.77 -6.19
C VAL A 156 14.79 25.13 -7.56
N LEU A 157 14.46 25.84 -8.64
CA LEU A 157 14.75 25.43 -10.02
C LEU A 157 15.92 26.22 -10.63
N ALA A 158 16.76 26.86 -9.80
CA ALA A 158 17.96 27.54 -10.27
C ALA A 158 19.02 26.55 -10.78
N GLU A 159 18.89 25.28 -10.39
CA GLU A 159 19.84 24.23 -10.68
C GLU A 159 19.26 23.19 -11.67
N GLU A 160 20.14 22.41 -12.29
CA GLU A 160 19.77 21.29 -13.16
C GLU A 160 19.74 19.98 -12.37
N TYR A 161 18.80 19.11 -12.73
CA TYR A 161 18.55 17.83 -12.09
C TYR A 161 18.67 16.69 -13.10
N ASP A 162 19.18 15.55 -12.66
CA ASP A 162 19.22 14.34 -13.48
C ASP A 162 17.85 13.68 -13.55
N LEU A 163 17.07 13.75 -12.46
CA LEU A 163 15.78 13.10 -12.36
C LEU A 163 14.75 13.95 -11.60
N LEU A 164 13.59 14.18 -12.23
CA LEU A 164 12.36 14.54 -11.55
C LEU A 164 11.60 13.27 -11.18
N TYR A 165 11.26 13.13 -9.90
CA TYR A 165 10.49 12.00 -9.39
C TYR A 165 9.19 12.48 -8.73
N CYS A 166 8.06 12.15 -9.34
CA CYS A 166 6.73 12.52 -8.88
C CYS A 166 6.00 11.30 -8.35
N ILE A 167 5.47 11.36 -7.13
CA ILE A 167 4.67 10.29 -6.54
C ILE A 167 3.22 10.78 -6.44
N PHE A 168 2.32 10.17 -7.20
CA PHE A 168 0.91 10.52 -7.24
C PHE A 168 0.04 9.33 -6.82
N SER A 169 -0.89 9.58 -5.91
CA SER A 169 -1.96 8.64 -5.58
C SER A 169 -3.15 8.81 -6.54
N GLU A 170 -3.31 9.98 -7.15
CA GLU A 170 -4.48 10.32 -7.99
C GLU A 170 -4.09 11.07 -9.29
N PRO A 171 -4.78 10.85 -10.43
CA PRO A 171 -4.43 11.50 -11.70
C PRO A 171 -4.39 13.04 -11.70
N TRP A 172 -5.22 13.68 -10.88
CA TRP A 172 -5.29 15.14 -10.86
C TRP A 172 -4.11 15.79 -10.12
N GLU A 173 -3.31 15.03 -9.38
CA GLU A 173 -2.15 15.54 -8.65
C GLU A 173 -1.05 16.05 -9.58
N VAL A 174 -1.08 15.67 -10.87
CA VAL A 174 -0.20 16.25 -11.92
C VAL A 174 -0.29 17.77 -11.99
N PHE A 175 -1.42 18.37 -11.63
CA PHE A 175 -1.56 19.84 -11.59
C PHE A 175 -0.65 20.51 -10.56
N SER A 176 -0.16 19.76 -9.57
CA SER A 176 0.82 20.26 -8.62
C SER A 176 2.12 20.71 -9.30
N LEU A 177 2.46 20.14 -10.46
CA LEU A 177 3.62 20.56 -11.27
C LEU A 177 3.50 21.98 -11.84
N ARG A 178 2.29 22.55 -11.91
CA ARG A 178 2.13 23.95 -12.32
C ARG A 178 2.74 24.94 -11.31
N SER A 179 3.03 24.47 -10.09
CA SER A 179 3.81 25.25 -9.12
C SER A 179 5.31 25.33 -9.45
N LEU A 180 5.80 24.48 -10.37
CA LEU A 180 7.20 24.35 -10.77
C LEU A 180 7.33 24.78 -12.25
N PRO A 181 7.38 26.09 -12.54
CA PRO A 181 7.50 26.54 -13.93
C PRO A 181 8.79 26.01 -14.56
N ASP A 182 8.72 25.61 -15.83
CA ASP A 182 9.87 25.08 -16.59
C ASP A 182 10.55 23.83 -16.00
N TRP A 183 9.87 23.08 -15.10
CA TRP A 183 10.43 21.86 -14.49
C TRP A 183 11.06 20.91 -15.51
N ARG A 184 10.42 20.73 -16.68
CA ARG A 184 10.90 19.79 -17.70
C ARG A 184 12.22 20.23 -18.33
N LYS A 185 12.46 21.53 -18.46
CA LYS A 185 13.71 22.09 -19.00
C LYS A 185 14.88 21.95 -18.03
N ARG A 186 14.59 21.76 -16.73
CA ARG A 186 15.58 21.68 -15.66
C ARG A 186 15.92 20.24 -15.27
N CYS A 187 15.15 19.26 -15.74
CA CYS A 187 15.33 17.87 -15.37
C CYS A 187 15.67 17.08 -16.63
N LYS A 188 16.75 16.29 -16.62
CA LYS A 188 17.13 15.42 -17.73
C LYS A 188 16.04 14.36 -17.97
N PHE A 189 15.67 13.64 -16.91
CA PHE A 189 14.58 12.67 -16.92
C PHE A 189 13.42 13.08 -16.02
N ALA A 190 12.24 12.56 -16.32
CA ALA A 190 11.02 12.80 -15.57
C ALA A 190 10.18 11.52 -15.42
N VAL A 191 9.87 11.19 -14.18
CA VAL A 191 9.14 9.97 -13.81
C VAL A 191 7.91 10.30 -13.01
N CYS A 192 6.80 9.60 -13.32
CA CYS A 192 5.63 9.57 -12.46
C CYS A 192 5.41 8.15 -11.91
N HIS A 193 5.31 8.05 -10.59
CA HIS A 193 5.01 6.85 -9.85
C HIS A 193 3.58 6.93 -9.29
N PHE A 194 2.71 6.08 -9.81
CA PHE A 194 1.34 5.91 -9.34
C PHE A 194 1.27 4.92 -8.15
N VAL A 195 0.85 5.43 -6.98
CA VAL A 195 0.76 4.63 -5.74
C VAL A 195 -0.55 3.83 -5.70
N GLU A 196 -1.68 4.47 -6.02
CA GLU A 196 -3.01 3.87 -5.89
C GLU A 196 -3.90 4.17 -7.12
N LEU A 197 -3.39 3.94 -8.34
CA LEU A 197 -4.20 4.13 -9.54
C LEU A 197 -5.02 2.87 -9.89
N TRP A 198 -6.30 2.88 -9.55
CA TRP A 198 -7.23 1.78 -9.84
C TRP A 198 -7.96 2.01 -11.18
N PRO A 199 -8.64 0.99 -11.73
CA PRO A 199 -9.27 1.13 -13.05
C PRO A 199 -10.31 2.24 -13.14
N LYS A 200 -11.00 2.52 -12.04
CA LYS A 200 -12.03 3.56 -12.02
C LYS A 200 -11.43 4.96 -12.19
N GLU A 201 -10.14 5.13 -11.92
CA GLU A 201 -9.38 6.36 -12.14
C GLU A 201 -8.72 6.42 -13.54
N LEU A 202 -8.74 5.34 -14.33
CA LEU A 202 -8.15 5.35 -15.68
C LEU A 202 -8.88 6.29 -16.65
N ASP A 203 -10.20 6.46 -16.51
CA ASP A 203 -10.95 7.47 -17.27
C ASP A 203 -10.44 8.89 -16.97
N ASP A 204 -10.13 9.17 -15.71
CA ASP A 204 -9.60 10.47 -15.30
C ASP A 204 -8.16 10.65 -15.80
N LEU A 205 -7.33 9.60 -15.81
CA LEU A 205 -6.02 9.62 -16.47
C LEU A 205 -6.14 9.91 -17.97
N ALA A 206 -7.08 9.27 -18.68
CA ALA A 206 -7.28 9.47 -20.11
C ALA A 206 -7.68 10.91 -20.47
N LEU A 207 -8.50 11.54 -19.62
CA LEU A 207 -8.85 12.95 -19.75
C LEU A 207 -7.63 13.87 -19.52
N LEU A 208 -6.70 13.46 -18.67
CA LEU A 208 -5.53 14.25 -18.26
C LEU A 208 -4.25 13.90 -19.03
N LYS A 209 -4.30 13.00 -20.01
CA LYS A 209 -3.10 12.46 -20.69
C LYS A 209 -2.13 13.53 -21.23
N GLN A 210 -2.62 14.71 -21.62
CA GLN A 210 -1.79 15.81 -22.10
C GLN A 210 -0.91 16.43 -21.00
N GLU A 211 -1.40 16.46 -19.75
CA GLU A 211 -0.60 16.94 -18.61
C GLU A 211 0.52 15.93 -18.27
N TYR A 212 0.35 14.68 -18.67
CA TYR A 212 1.31 13.58 -18.49
C TYR A 212 2.28 13.39 -19.66
N ALA A 213 2.09 14.10 -20.79
CA ALA A 213 2.84 13.86 -22.02
C ALA A 213 4.34 14.20 -21.94
N GLN A 214 4.78 14.90 -20.89
CA GLN A 214 6.18 15.34 -20.71
C GLN A 214 7.01 14.39 -19.84
N PHE A 215 6.43 13.29 -19.35
CA PHE A 215 7.16 12.27 -18.60
C PHE A 215 7.82 11.27 -19.54
N ASP A 216 8.93 10.68 -19.09
CA ASP A 216 9.70 9.70 -19.86
C ASP A 216 9.33 8.27 -19.51
N LYS A 217 8.87 8.02 -18.27
CA LYS A 217 8.46 6.69 -17.80
C LYS A 217 7.44 6.77 -16.68
N PHE A 218 6.59 5.76 -16.60
CA PHE A 218 5.68 5.54 -15.50
C PHE A 218 6.02 4.29 -14.69
N TYR A 219 5.71 4.38 -13.40
CA TYR A 219 5.68 3.24 -12.51
C TYR A 219 4.32 3.15 -11.84
N SER A 220 3.86 1.94 -11.52
CA SER A 220 2.63 1.73 -10.76
C SER A 220 2.81 0.65 -9.71
N ASN A 221 2.28 0.87 -8.51
CA ASN A 221 2.15 -0.18 -7.50
C ASN A 221 0.90 -1.05 -7.69
N THR A 222 0.03 -0.71 -8.64
CA THR A 222 -1.14 -1.52 -9.02
C THR A 222 -0.79 -2.27 -10.29
N PHE A 223 -0.54 -3.57 -10.19
CA PHE A 223 0.00 -4.40 -11.27
C PHE A 223 -0.91 -4.37 -12.49
N PHE A 224 -2.20 -4.59 -12.26
CA PHE A 224 -3.19 -4.77 -13.31
C PHE A 224 -3.58 -3.51 -14.07
N THR A 225 -3.09 -2.33 -13.69
CA THR A 225 -3.35 -1.08 -14.43
C THR A 225 -2.19 -0.66 -15.32
N THR A 226 -1.04 -1.34 -15.25
CA THR A 226 0.18 -0.97 -15.98
C THR A 226 0.01 -0.98 -17.50
N SER A 227 -0.63 -2.00 -18.07
CA SER A 227 -0.91 -2.09 -19.50
C SER A 227 -1.79 -0.95 -19.98
N GLU A 228 -2.88 -0.68 -19.25
CA GLU A 228 -3.87 0.33 -19.60
C GLU A 228 -3.29 1.74 -19.46
N ILE A 229 -2.47 2.00 -18.44
CA ILE A 229 -1.73 3.27 -18.32
C ILE A 229 -0.87 3.49 -19.58
N THR A 230 -0.17 2.43 -20.02
CA THR A 230 0.69 2.51 -21.23
C THR A 230 -0.15 2.79 -22.47
N GLU A 231 -1.28 2.11 -22.64
CA GLU A 231 -2.20 2.31 -23.77
C GLU A 231 -2.79 3.74 -23.80
N ILE A 232 -3.22 4.25 -22.64
CA ILE A 232 -3.86 5.56 -22.52
C ILE A 232 -2.87 6.70 -22.83
N THR A 233 -1.64 6.57 -22.33
CA THR A 233 -0.66 7.67 -22.30
C THR A 233 0.36 7.59 -23.43
N GLY A 234 0.59 6.39 -23.98
CA GLY A 234 1.68 6.12 -24.91
C GLY A 234 3.06 6.06 -24.25
N ILE A 235 3.15 6.15 -22.92
CA ILE A 235 4.39 6.11 -22.14
C ILE A 235 4.46 4.78 -21.41
N SER A 236 5.62 4.12 -21.45
CA SER A 236 5.83 2.83 -20.79
C SER A 236 5.55 2.92 -19.29
N CYS A 237 4.65 2.06 -18.79
CA CYS A 237 4.38 1.90 -17.37
C CYS A 237 4.85 0.53 -16.87
N GLN A 238 5.74 0.54 -15.88
CA GLN A 238 6.28 -0.67 -15.26
C GLN A 238 5.65 -0.88 -13.87
N TYR A 239 5.40 -2.14 -13.51
CA TYR A 239 5.01 -2.47 -12.14
C TYR A 239 6.19 -2.31 -11.18
N LEU A 240 5.98 -1.60 -10.07
CA LEU A 240 6.88 -1.61 -8.93
C LEU A 240 6.24 -2.39 -7.78
N PRO A 241 6.89 -3.47 -7.30
CA PRO A 241 6.47 -4.14 -6.09
C PRO A 241 6.40 -3.16 -4.91
N LEU A 242 5.43 -3.41 -4.02
CA LEU A 242 5.36 -2.72 -2.74
C LEU A 242 6.56 -3.13 -1.87
N THR A 243 7.06 -2.20 -1.06
CA THR A 243 8.26 -2.39 -0.22
C THR A 243 8.12 -1.67 1.12
N VAL A 244 9.12 -1.80 1.99
CA VAL A 244 9.11 -1.29 3.36
C VAL A 244 10.51 -0.81 3.75
N ASP A 245 10.63 0.04 4.78
CA ASP A 245 11.92 0.26 5.43
C ASP A 245 12.24 -0.98 6.27
N ALA A 246 12.93 -1.94 5.67
CA ALA A 246 13.10 -3.27 6.24
C ALA A 246 13.93 -3.21 7.53
N ILE A 247 14.92 -2.32 7.62
CA ILE A 247 15.68 -2.11 8.88
C ILE A 247 14.78 -1.52 9.96
N LYS A 248 13.94 -0.52 9.64
CA LYS A 248 13.03 0.08 10.63
C LYS A 248 12.05 -0.92 11.19
N PHE A 249 11.51 -1.81 10.37
CA PHE A 249 10.55 -2.82 10.79
C PHE A 249 11.20 -4.09 11.37
N CYS A 250 12.50 -4.34 11.11
CA CYS A 250 13.21 -5.50 11.65
C CYS A 250 13.32 -5.48 13.19
N PRO A 251 12.96 -6.57 13.90
CA PRO A 251 13.06 -6.64 15.36
C PRO A 251 14.50 -6.86 15.87
N TYR A 252 15.43 -7.29 15.01
CA TYR A 252 16.82 -7.55 15.38
C TYR A 252 17.66 -6.26 15.47
N PRO A 253 18.75 -6.25 16.26
CA PRO A 253 19.37 -7.39 16.97
C PRO A 253 18.70 -7.78 18.30
N ASN A 254 17.81 -6.94 18.83
CA ASN A 254 17.21 -7.12 20.16
C ASN A 254 15.69 -7.32 20.01
N PRO A 255 15.23 -8.52 19.58
CA PRO A 255 13.81 -8.75 19.39
C PRO A 255 13.06 -8.52 20.71
N PRO A 256 12.03 -7.67 20.74
CA PRO A 256 11.28 -7.42 21.95
C PRO A 256 10.35 -8.60 22.27
N GLU A 257 9.89 -8.67 23.51
CA GLU A 257 8.77 -9.55 23.86
C GLU A 257 7.55 -9.21 22.99
N ARG A 258 6.90 -10.26 22.45
CA ARG A 258 5.69 -10.11 21.64
C ARG A 258 4.45 -10.04 22.53
N SER A 259 4.32 -8.93 23.25
CA SER A 259 3.28 -8.69 24.25
C SER A 259 1.90 -8.35 23.68
N ILE A 260 1.76 -8.18 22.36
CA ILE A 260 0.47 -7.97 21.68
C ILE A 260 0.11 -9.29 20.99
N ASP A 261 -1.02 -9.88 21.35
CA ASP A 261 -1.43 -11.16 20.77
C ASP A 261 -1.84 -11.00 19.31
N VAL A 262 -2.73 -10.05 19.03
CA VAL A 262 -3.20 -9.79 17.66
C VAL A 262 -3.25 -8.29 17.41
N THR A 263 -2.66 -7.88 16.28
CA THR A 263 -2.93 -6.57 15.70
C THR A 263 -3.82 -6.70 14.47
N TYR A 264 -4.95 -6.00 14.43
CA TYR A 264 -5.84 -5.94 13.27
C TYR A 264 -6.38 -4.51 13.09
N ILE A 265 -5.70 -3.74 12.25
CA ILE A 265 -5.98 -2.32 12.02
C ILE A 265 -6.50 -2.08 10.59
N GLY A 266 -7.32 -1.05 10.39
CA GLY A 266 -7.90 -0.65 9.11
C GLY A 266 -9.14 -1.42 8.70
N ARG A 267 -9.29 -1.68 7.39
CA ARG A 267 -10.46 -2.38 6.84
C ARG A 267 -10.46 -3.82 7.35
N ARG A 268 -11.50 -4.18 8.13
CA ARG A 268 -11.58 -5.43 8.89
C ARG A 268 -12.97 -6.06 8.82
N SER A 269 -13.04 -7.37 9.01
CA SER A 269 -14.29 -8.12 9.20
C SER A 269 -14.89 -7.81 10.57
N ASN A 270 -16.20 -7.57 10.62
CA ASN A 270 -16.93 -7.41 11.88
C ASN A 270 -16.96 -8.73 12.66
N ALA A 271 -17.23 -9.85 12.00
CA ALA A 271 -17.31 -11.16 12.66
C ALA A 271 -15.98 -11.53 13.34
N THR A 272 -14.86 -11.34 12.64
CA THR A 272 -13.52 -11.58 13.19
C THR A 272 -13.20 -10.58 14.31
N HIS A 273 -13.58 -9.31 14.14
CA HIS A 273 -13.37 -8.27 15.14
C HIS A 273 -14.11 -8.56 16.45
N ASP A 274 -15.38 -8.93 16.38
CA ASP A 274 -16.22 -9.23 17.54
C ASP A 274 -15.68 -10.45 18.31
N ALA A 275 -15.22 -11.47 17.59
CA ALA A 275 -14.60 -12.64 18.20
C ALA A 275 -13.28 -12.30 18.93
N LEU A 276 -12.39 -11.51 18.30
CA LEU A 276 -11.15 -11.04 18.93
C LEU A 276 -11.41 -10.11 20.13
N LEU A 277 -12.45 -9.27 20.05
CA LEU A 277 -12.86 -8.40 21.15
C LEU A 277 -13.38 -9.22 22.34
N ASN A 278 -14.20 -10.23 22.08
CA ASN A 278 -14.67 -11.15 23.11
C ASN A 278 -13.51 -11.91 23.79
N LEU A 279 -12.50 -12.34 23.03
CA LEU A 279 -11.29 -12.94 23.59
C LEU A 279 -10.55 -11.98 24.53
N ALA A 280 -10.35 -10.73 24.10
CA ALA A 280 -9.70 -9.70 24.91
C ALA A 280 -10.46 -9.36 26.20
N GLN A 281 -11.79 -9.49 26.19
CA GLN A 281 -12.64 -9.23 27.36
C GLN A 281 -12.73 -10.40 28.35
N THR A 282 -12.56 -11.64 27.86
CA THR A 282 -12.80 -12.86 28.66
C THR A 282 -11.53 -13.57 29.08
N ARG A 283 -10.38 -13.24 28.47
CA ARG A 283 -9.09 -13.87 28.72
C ARG A 283 -8.00 -12.81 28.87
N ASN A 284 -6.83 -13.22 29.35
CA ASN A 284 -5.63 -12.39 29.28
C ASN A 284 -5.11 -12.38 27.84
N PHE A 285 -5.71 -11.53 26.99
CA PHE A 285 -5.43 -11.45 25.57
C PHE A 285 -5.40 -9.99 25.11
N PHE A 286 -4.27 -9.54 24.57
CA PHE A 286 -4.12 -8.16 24.09
C PHE A 286 -4.41 -8.06 22.60
N TYR A 287 -5.61 -7.57 22.29
CA TYR A 287 -6.04 -7.23 20.94
C TYR A 287 -5.85 -5.74 20.62
N LEU A 288 -4.95 -5.42 19.68
CA LEU A 288 -4.72 -4.05 19.19
C LEU A 288 -5.48 -3.80 17.88
N TYR A 289 -6.34 -2.77 17.88
CA TYR A 289 -7.15 -2.38 16.73
C TYR A 289 -7.41 -0.86 16.72
N ASP A 290 -7.81 -0.34 15.57
CA ASP A 290 -8.17 1.06 15.40
C ASP A 290 -9.64 1.33 15.71
N THR A 291 -9.92 2.36 16.49
CA THR A 291 -11.27 2.75 16.95
C THR A 291 -11.87 3.92 16.18
N ALA A 292 -11.06 4.69 15.46
CA ALA A 292 -11.52 5.79 14.62
C ALA A 292 -11.42 5.45 13.12
N LYS A 293 -12.09 6.23 12.28
CA LYS A 293 -12.04 6.13 10.81
C LYS A 293 -11.56 7.45 10.22
N GLN A 294 -10.97 7.42 9.03
CA GLN A 294 -10.47 8.60 8.30
C GLN A 294 -9.40 9.37 9.09
N PHE A 295 -8.41 8.64 9.57
CA PHE A 295 -7.29 9.20 10.30
C PHE A 295 -6.50 10.21 9.46
N ARG A 296 -6.18 11.33 10.08
CA ARG A 296 -5.08 12.18 9.65
C ARG A 296 -3.86 11.85 10.49
N THR A 297 -2.74 11.53 9.85
CA THR A 297 -1.46 11.45 10.53
C THR A 297 -0.99 12.88 10.80
N ALA A 298 -0.77 13.23 12.07
CA ALA A 298 -0.20 14.54 12.42
C ALA A 298 1.25 14.63 11.91
N ASN A 299 1.99 13.54 12.08
CA ASN A 299 3.34 13.34 11.58
C ASN A 299 3.42 11.91 11.03
N HIS A 300 3.73 11.75 9.75
CA HIS A 300 3.82 10.44 9.12
C HIS A 300 5.01 9.65 9.68
N ALA A 301 6.16 10.27 9.91
CA ALA A 301 7.35 9.59 10.43
C ALA A 301 7.11 8.98 11.82
N GLU A 302 6.45 9.73 12.71
CA GLU A 302 6.03 9.22 14.03
C GLU A 302 5.02 8.07 13.89
N HIS A 303 4.06 8.20 12.98
CA HIS A 303 3.09 7.15 12.70
C HIS A 303 3.77 5.86 12.23
N ARG A 304 4.74 5.95 11.31
CA ARG A 304 5.54 4.81 10.83
C ARG A 304 6.35 4.17 11.96
N ALA A 305 7.02 4.98 12.78
CA ALA A 305 7.78 4.50 13.93
C ALA A 305 6.88 3.77 14.94
N LEU A 306 5.71 4.34 15.26
CA LEU A 306 4.72 3.73 16.16
C LEU A 306 4.22 2.39 15.60
N LEU A 307 3.88 2.33 14.32
CA LEU A 307 3.44 1.09 13.69
C LEU A 307 4.53 0.01 13.74
N ALA A 308 5.77 0.34 13.38
CA ALA A 308 6.89 -0.60 13.48
C ALA A 308 7.08 -1.10 14.92
N MET A 309 6.98 -0.22 15.92
CA MET A 309 7.07 -0.60 17.33
C MET A 309 5.95 -1.56 17.79
N GLN A 310 4.73 -1.35 17.31
CA GLN A 310 3.57 -2.19 17.61
C GLN A 310 3.71 -3.55 16.93
N LEU A 311 4.06 -3.59 15.64
CA LEU A 311 4.19 -4.84 14.89
C LEU A 311 5.36 -5.70 15.39
N LYS A 312 6.50 -5.12 15.76
CA LYS A 312 7.61 -5.88 16.39
C LYS A 312 7.19 -6.60 17.68
N ARG A 313 6.17 -6.08 18.38
CA ARG A 313 5.60 -6.65 19.61
C ARG A 313 4.36 -7.50 19.36
N SER A 314 3.92 -7.65 18.12
CA SER A 314 2.72 -8.43 17.77
C SER A 314 3.07 -9.88 17.47
N ARG A 315 2.29 -10.84 17.99
CA ARG A 315 2.41 -12.26 17.63
C ARG A 315 1.81 -12.51 16.26
N TYR A 316 0.58 -12.06 16.05
CA TYR A 316 -0.16 -12.16 14.79
C TYR A 316 -0.53 -10.78 14.26
N PHE A 317 -0.53 -10.64 12.93
CA PHE A 317 -0.96 -9.42 12.25
C PHE A 317 -1.91 -9.74 11.10
N PHE A 318 -3.07 -9.07 11.07
CA PHE A 318 -4.02 -9.26 9.99
C PHE A 318 -3.74 -8.34 8.79
N ALA A 319 -3.56 -8.95 7.62
CA ALA A 319 -3.50 -8.30 6.32
C ALA A 319 -4.41 -9.05 5.34
N ASN A 320 -5.34 -8.31 4.71
CA ASN A 320 -6.26 -8.86 3.73
C ASN A 320 -6.02 -8.20 2.36
N CYS A 321 -6.50 -8.84 1.29
CA CYS A 321 -6.50 -8.22 -0.03
C CYS A 321 -7.32 -6.93 -0.04
N SER A 322 -6.91 -6.03 -0.92
CA SER A 322 -7.41 -4.67 -1.00
C SER A 322 -8.88 -4.65 -1.40
N LYS A 323 -9.65 -3.76 -0.75
CA LYS A 323 -11.06 -3.45 -1.08
C LYS A 323 -12.03 -4.64 -1.04
N LEU A 324 -11.76 -5.66 -0.20
CA LEU A 324 -12.64 -6.83 0.00
C LEU A 324 -14.05 -6.50 0.49
N ASP A 325 -14.20 -5.46 1.29
CA ASP A 325 -15.45 -4.97 1.87
C ASP A 325 -16.13 -3.92 0.97
N ASP A 326 -15.51 -3.55 -0.15
CA ASP A 326 -16.14 -2.73 -1.18
C ASP A 326 -16.79 -3.63 -2.22
N SER A 327 -18.11 -3.79 -2.10
CA SER A 327 -18.95 -4.58 -3.00
C SER A 327 -18.81 -4.18 -4.48
N CYS A 328 -18.33 -2.97 -4.78
CA CYS A 328 -18.10 -2.53 -6.16
C CYS A 328 -16.80 -3.06 -6.76
N SER A 329 -15.84 -3.48 -5.93
CA SER A 329 -14.53 -4.03 -6.34
C SER A 329 -14.34 -5.51 -5.98
N GLN A 330 -15.23 -6.09 -5.16
CA GLN A 330 -15.22 -7.52 -4.82
C GLN A 330 -15.06 -8.39 -6.08
N GLY A 331 -13.96 -9.13 -6.13
CA GLY A 331 -13.69 -10.15 -7.14
C GLY A 331 -13.20 -9.66 -8.51
N ARG A 332 -13.07 -8.35 -8.75
CA ARG A 332 -12.63 -7.86 -10.08
C ARG A 332 -11.12 -7.70 -10.19
N MET A 333 -10.43 -7.36 -9.09
CA MET A 333 -8.98 -7.16 -9.07
C MET A 333 -8.42 -7.45 -7.69
N PRO A 334 -7.92 -8.67 -7.46
CA PRO A 334 -7.37 -9.05 -6.17
C PRO A 334 -5.96 -8.44 -6.00
N GLU A 335 -5.90 -7.18 -5.60
CA GLU A 335 -4.67 -6.46 -5.21
C GLU A 335 -4.39 -6.62 -3.71
N PHE A 336 -3.19 -6.23 -3.28
CA PHE A 336 -2.77 -6.26 -1.88
C PHE A 336 -1.98 -5.00 -1.53
N GLY A 337 -1.81 -4.73 -0.24
CA GLY A 337 -1.19 -3.49 0.25
C GLY A 337 0.07 -3.70 1.08
N TRP A 338 0.70 -2.58 1.48
CA TRP A 338 1.94 -2.54 2.26
C TRP A 338 1.93 -3.36 3.56
N ARG A 339 0.74 -3.60 4.14
CA ARG A 339 0.60 -4.36 5.39
C ARG A 339 1.23 -5.75 5.36
N PHE A 340 1.17 -6.44 4.22
CA PHE A 340 1.84 -7.73 4.12
C PHE A 340 3.34 -7.58 4.38
N PHE A 341 4.01 -6.63 3.72
CA PHE A 341 5.43 -6.36 3.86
C PHE A 341 5.80 -5.84 5.26
N GLU A 342 5.01 -4.94 5.83
CA GLU A 342 5.23 -4.39 7.19
C GLU A 342 5.13 -5.48 8.27
N GLY A 343 4.15 -6.36 8.14
CA GLY A 343 3.97 -7.50 9.03
C GLY A 343 5.14 -8.48 8.98
N LEU A 344 5.58 -8.82 7.76
CA LEU A 344 6.68 -9.76 7.53
C LEU A 344 8.01 -9.21 8.03
N ALA A 345 8.31 -7.95 7.72
CA ALA A 345 9.53 -7.27 8.16
C ALA A 345 9.61 -7.17 9.70
N SER A 346 8.46 -7.11 10.38
CA SER A 346 8.37 -7.13 11.84
C SER A 346 8.45 -8.52 12.48
N GLY A 347 8.51 -9.57 11.66
CA GLY A 347 8.46 -10.96 12.09
C GLY A 347 7.12 -11.34 12.73
N THR A 348 6.03 -10.68 12.37
CA THR A 348 4.69 -11.15 12.77
C THR A 348 4.31 -12.40 11.97
N ILE A 349 3.39 -13.22 12.48
CA ILE A 349 2.71 -14.20 11.62
C ILE A 349 1.56 -13.47 10.94
N VAL A 350 1.65 -13.33 9.62
CA VAL A 350 0.64 -12.59 8.84
C VAL A 350 -0.53 -13.51 8.51
N LEU A 351 -1.73 -13.09 8.90
CA LEU A 351 -2.99 -13.81 8.72
C LEU A 351 -3.93 -12.99 7.82
N GLY A 352 -4.78 -13.66 7.04
CA GLY A 352 -5.92 -13.00 6.40
C GLY A 352 -6.20 -13.51 4.99
N LYS A 353 -7.19 -12.90 4.34
CA LYS A 353 -7.60 -13.30 2.99
C LYS A 353 -6.57 -12.82 1.97
N THR A 354 -5.85 -13.76 1.37
CA THR A 354 -4.88 -13.46 0.31
C THR A 354 -5.58 -13.31 -1.05
N PRO A 355 -5.05 -12.47 -1.95
CA PRO A 355 -5.43 -12.50 -3.34
C PRO A 355 -4.88 -13.77 -4.00
N ASP A 356 -5.65 -14.36 -4.92
CA ASP A 356 -5.19 -15.47 -5.76
C ASP A 356 -4.63 -14.91 -7.07
N THR A 357 -3.41 -14.38 -7.00
CA THR A 357 -2.73 -13.81 -8.16
C THR A 357 -1.31 -14.31 -8.26
N GLU A 358 -0.81 -14.34 -9.48
CA GLU A 358 0.57 -14.73 -9.74
C GLU A 358 1.56 -13.78 -9.07
N ILE A 359 1.26 -12.48 -9.14
CA ILE A 359 2.10 -11.44 -8.53
C ILE A 359 2.19 -11.60 -7.00
N PHE A 360 1.10 -12.02 -6.33
CA PHE A 360 1.12 -12.29 -4.89
C PHE A 360 1.96 -13.52 -4.58
N ARG A 361 1.82 -14.61 -5.35
CA ARG A 361 2.64 -15.81 -5.18
C ARG A 361 4.12 -15.52 -5.35
N GLN A 362 4.51 -14.70 -6.33
CA GLN A 362 5.90 -14.29 -6.54
C GLN A 362 6.45 -13.43 -5.39
N CYS A 363 5.62 -12.55 -4.82
CA CYS A 363 6.00 -11.75 -3.66
C CYS A 363 6.08 -12.55 -2.36
N PHE A 364 5.47 -13.73 -2.26
CA PHE A 364 5.36 -14.48 -1.01
C PHE A 364 5.58 -15.98 -1.26
N ASP A 365 6.65 -16.32 -1.98
CA ASP A 365 6.96 -17.65 -2.53
C ASP A 365 7.64 -18.62 -1.54
N TRP A 366 7.71 -18.27 -0.25
CA TRP A 366 8.26 -19.13 0.78
C TRP A 366 7.18 -19.71 1.71
N PRO A 367 7.43 -20.87 2.35
CA PRO A 367 6.45 -21.50 3.22
C PRO A 367 6.01 -20.60 4.37
N ASN A 368 4.69 -20.53 4.60
CA ASN A 368 4.07 -19.76 5.68
C ASN A 368 4.38 -18.26 5.65
N ALA A 369 4.77 -17.70 4.49
CA ALA A 369 4.87 -16.25 4.33
C ALA A 369 3.58 -15.58 4.80
N VAL A 370 2.43 -16.05 4.30
CA VAL A 370 1.12 -15.61 4.76
C VAL A 370 0.23 -16.83 4.97
N ILE A 371 -0.44 -16.89 6.12
CA ILE A 371 -1.44 -17.93 6.39
C ILE A 371 -2.78 -17.41 5.85
N SER A 372 -3.20 -17.93 4.70
CA SER A 372 -4.44 -17.54 4.05
C SER A 372 -5.64 -18.06 4.84
N LEU A 373 -6.54 -17.15 5.21
CA LEU A 373 -7.77 -17.46 5.94
C LEU A 373 -8.98 -16.79 5.27
N PRO A 374 -10.20 -17.32 5.46
CA PRO A 374 -11.42 -16.59 5.14
C PRO A 374 -11.45 -15.18 5.75
N PHE A 375 -12.20 -14.27 5.12
CA PHE A 375 -12.31 -12.88 5.60
C PHE A 375 -13.06 -12.81 6.95
N ASP A 376 -14.16 -13.57 7.06
CA ASP A 376 -14.97 -13.68 8.28
C ASP A 376 -14.60 -14.96 9.06
N LEU A 377 -14.15 -14.77 10.29
CA LEU A 377 -13.62 -15.84 11.17
C LEU A 377 -14.22 -15.71 12.57
N PRO A 378 -15.48 -16.11 12.78
CA PRO A 378 -16.07 -16.13 14.12
C PRO A 378 -15.35 -17.11 15.07
N ASN A 379 -14.66 -18.12 14.52
CA ASN A 379 -13.90 -19.13 15.25
C ASN A 379 -12.38 -18.81 15.35
N ILE A 380 -11.97 -17.56 15.17
CA ILE A 380 -10.54 -17.17 15.21
C ILE A 380 -9.83 -17.61 16.50
N ALA A 381 -10.53 -17.71 17.62
CA ALA A 381 -10.00 -18.22 18.89
C ALA A 381 -9.38 -19.62 18.78
N GLU A 382 -10.08 -20.53 18.11
CA GLU A 382 -9.67 -21.93 17.92
C GLU A 382 -8.46 -21.96 16.98
N ILE A 383 -8.52 -21.19 15.89
CA ILE A 383 -7.42 -21.07 14.92
C ILE A 383 -6.13 -20.58 15.59
N LEU A 384 -6.21 -19.54 16.44
CA LEU A 384 -5.03 -19.04 17.15
C LEU A 384 -4.47 -20.08 18.13
N THR A 385 -5.35 -20.82 18.81
CA THR A 385 -4.96 -21.90 19.74
C THR A 385 -4.23 -23.02 18.99
N ASP A 386 -4.73 -23.43 17.82
CA ASP A 386 -4.11 -24.45 16.99
C ASP A 386 -2.77 -24.01 16.40
N LEU A 387 -2.64 -22.72 16.07
CA LEU A 387 -1.37 -22.14 15.61
C LEU A 387 -0.34 -22.12 16.74
N ASP A 388 -0.76 -21.79 17.97
CA ASP A 388 0.12 -21.74 19.14
C ASP A 388 0.72 -23.11 19.51
N GLN A 389 0.04 -24.20 19.17
CA GLN A 389 0.58 -25.56 19.31
C GLN A 389 1.76 -25.84 18.37
N ARG A 390 2.05 -24.96 17.39
CA ARG A 390 3.07 -25.14 16.35
C ARG A 390 4.20 -24.12 16.48
N ALA A 391 4.62 -23.84 17.72
CA ALA A 391 5.58 -22.78 18.03
C ALA A 391 6.85 -22.82 17.16
N GLU A 392 7.48 -23.98 16.97
CA GLU A 392 8.70 -24.11 16.15
C GLU A 392 8.47 -23.69 14.69
N ARG A 393 7.36 -24.13 14.09
CA ARG A 393 6.98 -23.75 12.72
C ARG A 393 6.72 -22.26 12.60
N LEU A 394 6.07 -21.65 13.60
CA LEU A 394 5.83 -20.22 13.59
C LEU A 394 7.14 -19.44 13.73
N GLU A 395 8.04 -19.83 14.62
CA GLU A 395 9.34 -19.18 14.76
C GLU A 395 10.19 -19.28 13.49
N GLN A 396 10.14 -20.43 12.79
CA GLN A 396 10.76 -20.55 11.47
C GLN A 396 10.14 -19.60 10.44
N ALA A 397 8.80 -19.51 10.39
CA ALA A 397 8.10 -18.60 9.50
C ALA A 397 8.46 -17.12 9.76
N ARG A 398 8.58 -16.72 11.03
CA ARG A 398 9.03 -15.35 11.41
C ARG A 398 10.44 -15.08 10.90
N TYR A 399 11.36 -16.02 11.14
CA TYR A 399 12.74 -15.91 10.71
C TYR A 399 12.85 -15.76 9.18
N ASP A 400 12.18 -16.64 8.44
CA ASP A 400 12.19 -16.60 6.96
C ASP A 400 11.60 -15.29 6.44
N SER A 401 10.54 -14.78 7.09
CA SER A 401 9.88 -13.54 6.70
C SER A 401 10.77 -12.31 6.91
N ILE A 402 11.51 -12.25 8.03
CA ILE A 402 12.46 -11.17 8.31
C ILE A 402 13.60 -11.18 7.30
N LEU A 403 14.16 -12.36 7.01
CA LEU A 403 15.23 -12.47 6.02
C LEU A 403 14.78 -12.07 4.63
N ASN A 404 13.63 -12.57 4.17
CA ASN A 404 13.08 -12.17 2.86
C ASN A 404 12.77 -10.68 2.82
N ALA A 405 12.23 -10.09 3.89
CA ALA A 405 11.99 -8.65 3.96
C ALA A 405 13.28 -7.83 3.82
N LEU A 406 14.33 -8.19 4.55
CA LEU A 406 15.63 -7.52 4.47
C LEU A 406 16.27 -7.66 3.08
N GLN A 407 16.18 -8.85 2.48
CA GLN A 407 16.91 -9.16 1.24
C GLN A 407 16.16 -8.80 -0.05
N ARG A 408 14.84 -8.53 0.03
CA ARG A 408 14.00 -8.34 -1.17
C ARG A 408 13.14 -7.10 -1.14
N TYR A 409 12.77 -6.60 0.04
CA TYR A 409 11.69 -5.61 0.17
C TYR A 409 12.11 -4.31 0.86
N ASP A 410 13.40 -4.05 1.06
CA ASP A 410 13.86 -2.72 1.43
C ASP A 410 13.67 -1.72 0.28
N TRP A 411 13.35 -0.46 0.62
CA TRP A 411 13.29 0.65 -0.33
C TRP A 411 14.53 0.75 -1.23
N LEU A 412 15.69 0.31 -0.74
CA LEU A 412 16.94 0.26 -1.49
C LEU A 412 16.81 -0.39 -2.86
N TYR A 413 16.12 -1.52 -2.94
CA TYR A 413 16.08 -2.31 -4.16
C TYR A 413 15.24 -1.64 -5.25
N ILE A 414 14.07 -1.13 -4.87
CA ILE A 414 13.19 -0.40 -5.80
C ILE A 414 13.87 0.88 -6.27
N TRP A 415 14.51 1.62 -5.36
CA TRP A 415 15.18 2.85 -5.76
C TRP A 415 16.39 2.59 -6.66
N SER A 416 17.17 1.55 -6.36
CA SER A 416 18.28 1.13 -7.22
C SER A 416 17.80 0.73 -8.62
N GLN A 417 16.68 0.03 -8.72
CA GLN A 417 16.05 -0.29 -10.00
C GLN A 417 15.66 0.97 -10.77
N ILE A 418 15.02 1.93 -10.11
CA ILE A 418 14.61 3.20 -10.73
C ILE A 418 15.83 3.95 -11.27
N LEU A 419 16.90 4.11 -10.48
CA LEU A 419 18.12 4.78 -10.96
C LEU A 419 18.75 4.04 -12.13
N SER A 420 18.80 2.70 -12.08
CA SER A 420 19.34 1.87 -13.16
C SER A 420 18.56 2.00 -14.47
N ASP A 421 17.24 2.19 -14.41
CA ASP A 421 16.41 2.37 -15.60
C ASP A 421 16.77 3.65 -16.40
N PHE A 422 17.52 4.57 -15.79
CA PHE A 422 17.97 5.83 -16.38
C PHE A 422 19.49 5.97 -16.45
N ASP A 423 20.22 4.86 -16.29
CA ASP A 423 21.68 4.83 -16.24
C ASP A 423 22.28 5.78 -15.19
N LEU A 424 21.55 6.00 -14.09
CA LEU A 424 21.99 6.82 -12.96
C LEU A 424 22.72 5.95 -11.94
N ALA A 425 23.86 6.45 -11.46
CA ALA A 425 24.68 5.73 -10.49
C ALA A 425 24.03 5.73 -9.10
N THR A 426 24.16 4.60 -8.39
CA THR A 426 23.88 4.53 -6.96
C THR A 426 24.88 5.39 -6.17
N THR A 427 24.43 5.96 -5.05
CA THR A 427 25.26 6.80 -4.19
C THR A 427 25.98 6.01 -3.10
N GLU A 428 26.99 6.63 -2.49
CA GLU A 428 27.73 6.06 -1.37
C GLU A 428 26.83 5.69 -0.19
N LYS A 429 25.81 6.51 0.11
CA LYS A 429 24.85 6.21 1.19
C LYS A 429 23.96 5.01 0.85
N MET A 430 23.60 4.80 -0.41
CA MET A 430 22.90 3.58 -0.83
C MET A 430 23.79 2.34 -0.64
N GLN A 431 25.08 2.45 -0.95
CA GLN A 431 26.05 1.37 -0.70
C GLN A 431 26.20 1.09 0.79
N GLN A 432 26.30 2.15 1.62
CA GLN A 432 26.31 2.02 3.07
C GLN A 432 25.03 1.33 3.58
N ARG A 433 23.87 1.71 3.05
CA ARG A 433 22.59 1.07 3.39
C ARG A 433 22.58 -0.41 3.02
N GLN A 434 23.14 -0.80 1.86
CA GLN A 434 23.30 -2.22 1.52
C GLN A 434 24.17 -2.94 2.56
N CYS A 435 25.31 -2.37 2.93
CA CYS A 435 26.18 -2.96 3.96
C CYS A 435 25.48 -3.10 5.32
N GLU A 436 24.63 -2.13 5.69
CA GLU A 436 23.82 -2.21 6.91
C GLU A 436 22.81 -3.36 6.87
N ILE A 437 22.14 -3.54 5.73
CA ILE A 437 21.21 -4.65 5.49
C ILE A 437 21.96 -5.98 5.56
N ASP A 438 23.09 -6.13 4.86
CA ASP A 438 23.88 -7.35 4.84
C ASP A 438 24.39 -7.72 6.23
N ALA A 439 24.91 -6.74 6.97
CA ALA A 439 25.34 -6.94 8.35
C ALA A 439 24.17 -7.32 9.28
N LEU A 440 22.97 -6.79 9.03
CA LEU A 440 21.78 -7.17 9.78
C LEU A 440 21.31 -8.59 9.44
N VAL A 441 21.34 -8.98 8.17
CA VAL A 441 21.04 -10.36 7.72
C VAL A 441 21.97 -11.36 8.40
N GLU A 442 23.28 -11.10 8.42
CA GLU A 442 24.24 -12.00 9.08
C GLU A 442 24.02 -12.07 10.60
N ARG A 443 23.63 -10.95 11.23
CA ARG A 443 23.24 -10.96 12.66
C ARG A 443 21.98 -11.81 12.91
N VAL A 444 20.96 -11.68 12.08
CA VAL A 444 19.72 -12.47 12.18
C VAL A 444 20.04 -13.98 12.08
N LYS A 445 20.86 -14.37 11.10
CA LYS A 445 21.33 -15.76 10.94
C LYS A 445 22.10 -16.26 12.16
N ALA A 446 23.04 -15.45 12.67
CA ALA A 446 23.84 -15.81 13.84
C ALA A 446 22.99 -16.01 15.10
N GLU A 447 22.00 -15.15 15.34
CA GLU A 447 21.09 -15.29 16.47
C GLU A 447 20.20 -16.54 16.36
N ARG A 448 19.76 -16.90 15.14
CA ARG A 448 19.02 -18.14 14.90
C ARG A 448 19.88 -19.38 15.18
N ALA A 449 21.14 -19.38 14.75
CA ALA A 449 22.08 -20.48 15.04
C ALA A 449 22.26 -20.67 16.56
N LYS A 450 22.46 -19.57 17.31
CA LYS A 450 22.56 -19.61 18.79
C LYS A 450 21.28 -20.11 19.46
N ALA A 451 20.11 -19.80 18.92
CA ALA A 451 18.84 -20.33 19.43
C ALA A 451 18.74 -21.85 19.21
N GLY A 452 19.03 -22.32 17.99
CA GLY A 452 19.00 -23.75 17.68
C GLY A 452 20.01 -24.58 18.49
N ASP A 453 21.19 -24.03 18.79
CA ASP A 453 22.16 -24.71 19.65
C ASP A 453 21.69 -24.80 21.11
N ARG A 454 20.99 -23.78 21.63
CA ARG A 454 20.35 -23.82 22.97
C ARG A 454 19.28 -24.89 23.04
N ASP A 455 18.42 -24.98 22.02
CA ASP A 455 17.34 -25.97 21.97
C ASP A 455 17.89 -27.40 21.87
N ARG A 456 18.95 -27.61 21.08
CA ARG A 456 19.65 -28.91 21.02
C ARG A 456 20.29 -29.30 22.35
N LEU A 457 20.87 -28.34 23.08
CA LEU A 457 21.44 -28.60 24.40
C LEU A 457 20.35 -28.96 25.41
N ALA A 458 19.20 -28.27 25.37
CA ALA A 458 18.04 -28.54 26.20
C ALA A 458 17.39 -29.91 25.89
N HIS A 459 17.30 -30.30 24.62
CA HIS A 459 16.79 -31.63 24.23
C HIS A 459 17.73 -32.78 24.57
N LYS A 460 19.05 -32.59 24.49
CA LYS A 460 20.02 -33.58 24.98
C LYS A 460 19.91 -33.82 26.49
N THR A 461 19.45 -32.83 27.25
CA THR A 461 19.13 -33.01 28.68
C THR A 461 17.75 -33.60 28.96
N SER A 462 16.90 -33.80 27.95
CA SER A 462 15.49 -34.21 28.12
C SER A 462 15.08 -35.53 27.43
N HIS A 463 16.00 -36.34 26.92
CA HIS A 463 15.63 -37.60 26.26
C HIS A 463 15.36 -38.76 27.23
N THR A 464 14.08 -38.92 27.57
CA THR A 464 13.40 -40.23 27.61
C THR A 464 12.03 -40.15 26.93
N CYS A 465 11.85 -40.99 25.90
CA CYS A 465 10.60 -41.56 25.36
C CYS A 465 9.77 -40.76 24.33
N GLY A 466 9.54 -41.40 23.16
CA GLY A 466 8.25 -41.40 22.47
C GLY A 466 8.26 -40.96 21.00
N ASP A 467 8.19 -41.91 20.07
CA ASP A 467 7.98 -41.70 18.64
C ASP A 467 6.62 -41.02 18.34
N GLU A 468 6.61 -39.93 17.56
CA GLU A 468 5.38 -39.30 17.05
C GLU A 468 4.95 -39.88 15.68
N PRO A 469 3.66 -40.19 15.47
CA PRO A 469 3.14 -40.60 14.17
C PRO A 469 2.72 -39.39 13.31
N PRO A 470 2.67 -39.52 11.97
CA PRO A 470 2.31 -38.42 11.07
C PRO A 470 0.79 -38.18 11.02
N PHE A 471 0.35 -36.91 11.06
CA PHE A 471 -1.07 -36.54 10.97
C PHE A 471 -1.41 -35.60 9.79
N ILE A 472 -2.46 -36.03 9.08
CA ILE A 472 -3.50 -35.40 8.24
C ILE A 472 -3.25 -34.01 7.58
N ARG A 473 -3.38 -34.03 6.24
CA ARG A 473 -3.67 -32.90 5.35
C ARG A 473 -5.04 -32.30 5.69
N LEU A 474 -5.08 -31.05 6.13
CA LEU A 474 -6.28 -30.22 6.06
C LEU A 474 -5.97 -29.00 5.19
N LEU A 475 -6.89 -28.76 4.24
CA LEU A 475 -7.01 -27.63 3.32
C LEU A 475 -6.24 -27.75 2.00
N ASP A 476 -6.76 -28.63 1.13
CA ASP A 476 -6.68 -28.50 -0.33
C ASP A 476 -8.10 -28.07 -0.80
N PRO A 477 -8.30 -26.89 -1.40
CA PRO A 477 -9.60 -26.50 -1.92
C PRO A 477 -9.72 -27.01 -3.36
N SER A 478 -10.57 -28.01 -3.56
CA SER A 478 -11.23 -28.26 -4.85
C SER A 478 -12.14 -27.11 -5.24
#